data_AF-A0A814S3W9-F1
#
_entry.id   AF-A0A814S3W9-F1
#
_cell.length_a   1.000
_cell.length_b   1.000
_cell.length_c   1.000
_cell.angle_alpha   90.00
_cell.angle_beta   90.00
_cell.angle_gamma   90.00
#
_symmetry.space_group_name_H-M   'P 1'
#
loop_
_entity.id
_entity.type
_entity.pdbx_description
1 polymer ?
#
loop_
_entity_poly.entity_id
_entity_poly.type
_entity_poly.pdbx_seq_one_letter_code
_entity_poly.pdbx_strand_id
1 'polypeptide(L)'
;MIDGCSSGAYVILPVDQQQATVYVALSFISIEQARTNLQMQTQLKSFDSIHKFVSAEWNHEAVIKFNAAIVHLLSSPTQWDESNGVYLGFDDQIYTKPDNMKHICTDLSIWDAHRTQISFILFHDSQRANDIIRSIMLIVEQGGDIPK
;
A
#
# COMPACT_ATOMS: atom_id res chain seq x y z
N MET A 1 -17.74 -9.12 16.51
CA MET A 1 -17.98 -7.83 15.86
C MET A 1 -18.24 -6.81 16.95
N ILE A 2 -17.53 -5.68 16.92
CA ILE A 2 -17.86 -4.53 17.75
C ILE A 2 -18.74 -3.68 16.83
N ASP A 3 -20.06 -3.84 16.91
CA ASP A 3 -20.99 -3.09 16.06
C ASP A 3 -21.32 -1.74 16.71
N GLY A 4 -21.04 -0.64 16.00
CA GLY A 4 -21.48 0.71 16.36
C GLY A 4 -20.56 1.84 15.86
N CYS A 5 -21.13 3.02 15.59
CA CYS A 5 -20.42 4.22 15.12
C CYS A 5 -19.47 4.87 16.15
N SER A 6 -19.13 4.19 17.24
CA SER A 6 -18.27 4.69 18.33
C SER A 6 -17.65 3.53 19.11
N SER A 7 -16.90 2.67 18.41
CA SER A 7 -16.16 1.58 19.02
C SER A 7 -14.81 2.04 19.57
N GLY A 8 -14.42 1.52 20.73
CA GLY A 8 -13.08 1.67 21.30
C GLY A 8 -12.61 0.37 21.94
N ALA A 9 -11.29 0.22 22.07
CA ALA A 9 -10.66 -0.90 22.76
C ALA A 9 -9.54 -0.37 23.65
N TYR A 10 -9.33 -1.02 24.80
CA TYR A 10 -8.20 -0.77 25.67
C TYR A 10 -7.46 -2.06 25.95
N VAL A 11 -6.14 -1.96 26.11
CA VAL A 11 -5.27 -3.07 26.52
C VAL A 11 -4.60 -2.63 27.82
N ILE A 12 -4.67 -3.48 28.84
CA ILE A 12 -4.02 -3.24 30.12
C ILE A 12 -2.72 -4.05 30.12
N LEU A 13 -1.60 -3.36 30.31
CA LEU A 13 -0.29 -3.99 30.46
C LEU A 13 0.04 -4.18 31.95
N PRO A 14 0.79 -5.24 32.32
CA PRO A 14 1.36 -5.40 33.64
C PRO A 14 2.22 -4.18 34.05
N VAL A 15 2.26 -3.89 35.35
CA VAL A 15 2.95 -2.70 35.90
C VAL A 15 4.46 -2.72 35.63
N ASP A 16 5.04 -3.90 35.49
CA ASP A 16 6.45 -4.14 35.20
C ASP A 16 6.78 -4.21 33.70
N GLN A 17 5.76 -4.21 32.82
CA GLN A 17 5.97 -4.24 31.38
C GLN A 17 6.20 -2.83 30.81
N GLN A 18 7.44 -2.54 30.43
CA GLN A 18 7.83 -1.23 29.89
C GLN A 18 7.52 -1.03 28.40
N GLN A 19 7.37 -2.12 27.64
CA GLN A 19 7.19 -2.07 26.18
C GLN A 19 6.22 -3.16 25.71
N ALA A 20 5.44 -2.84 24.69
CA ALA A 20 4.60 -3.79 23.97
C ALA A 20 4.72 -3.53 22.47
N THR A 21 4.88 -4.59 21.70
CA THR A 21 4.86 -4.52 20.23
C THR A 21 3.44 -4.78 19.75
N VAL A 22 2.91 -3.85 18.95
CA VAL A 22 1.59 -3.99 18.32
C VAL A 22 1.79 -4.12 16.83
N TYR A 23 1.10 -5.11 16.26
CA TYR A 23 1.03 -5.33 14.82
C TYR A 23 -0.36 -4.93 14.33
N VAL A 24 -0.40 -4.06 13.33
CA VAL A 24 -1.64 -3.60 12.72
C VAL A 24 -1.54 -3.85 11.22
N ALA A 25 -2.59 -4.45 10.66
CA ALA A 25 -2.74 -4.62 9.23
C ALA A 25 -4.14 -4.20 8.81
N LEU A 26 -4.24 -3.78 7.56
CA LEU A 26 -5.46 -3.30 6.93
C LEU A 26 -5.82 -4.22 5.77
N SER A 27 -7.10 -4.20 5.41
CA SER A 27 -7.65 -4.84 4.22
C SER A 27 -8.93 -4.11 3.84
N PHE A 28 -9.14 -3.95 2.54
CA PHE A 28 -10.39 -3.48 1.97
C PHE A 28 -11.39 -4.63 1.77
N ILE A 29 -10.93 -5.87 1.87
CA ILE A 29 -11.72 -7.08 1.63
C ILE A 29 -12.34 -7.62 2.93
N SER A 30 -11.53 -7.89 3.95
CA SER A 30 -12.02 -8.51 5.19
C SER A 30 -11.01 -8.48 6.35
N ILE A 31 -11.46 -8.78 7.57
CA ILE A 31 -10.58 -8.96 8.73
C ILE A 31 -9.65 -10.15 8.52
N GLU A 32 -10.14 -11.23 7.93
CA GLU A 32 -9.38 -12.44 7.60
C GLU A 32 -8.25 -12.10 6.63
N GLN A 33 -8.54 -11.30 5.60
CA GLN A 33 -7.54 -10.86 4.66
C GLN A 33 -6.53 -9.88 5.32
N ALA A 34 -6.96 -9.01 6.23
CA ALA A 34 -6.03 -8.19 7.01
C ALA A 34 -5.05 -9.05 7.83
N ARG A 35 -5.51 -10.16 8.43
CA ARG A 35 -4.63 -11.12 9.12
C ARG A 35 -3.65 -11.80 8.18
N THR A 36 -4.13 -12.17 7.00
CA THR A 36 -3.32 -12.75 5.92
C THR A 36 -2.23 -11.77 5.47
N ASN A 37 -2.55 -10.49 5.31
CA ASN A 37 -1.58 -9.44 4.99
C ASN A 37 -0.52 -9.33 6.09
N LEU A 38 -0.96 -9.27 7.35
CA LEU A 38 -0.04 -9.17 8.48
C LEU A 38 0.98 -10.31 8.50
N GLN A 39 0.50 -11.54 8.33
CA GLN A 39 1.33 -12.73 8.36
C GLN A 39 2.34 -12.75 7.21
N MET A 40 1.92 -12.41 5.99
CA MET A 40 2.81 -12.45 4.82
C MET A 40 3.84 -11.33 4.82
N GLN A 41 3.43 -10.10 5.16
CA GLN A 41 4.31 -8.94 5.10
C GLN A 41 5.31 -8.89 6.26
N THR A 42 4.87 -9.26 7.47
CA THR A 42 5.70 -9.11 8.67
C THR A 42 6.29 -10.43 9.16
N GLN A 43 5.61 -11.56 8.90
CA GLN A 43 5.90 -12.86 9.49
C GLN A 43 6.03 -12.82 11.02
N LEU A 44 5.42 -11.81 11.66
CA LEU A 44 5.55 -11.49 13.08
C LEU A 44 7.02 -11.35 13.55
N LYS A 45 7.91 -10.87 12.67
CA LYS A 45 9.29 -10.53 13.00
C LYS A 45 9.36 -9.37 13.98
N SER A 46 10.46 -9.25 14.72
CA SER A 46 10.67 -8.16 15.68
C SER A 46 10.61 -6.78 15.00
N PHE A 47 10.21 -5.76 15.77
CA PHE A 47 10.20 -4.37 15.31
C PHE A 47 11.53 -3.96 14.67
N ASP A 48 12.66 -4.24 15.34
CA ASP A 48 13.99 -3.90 14.83
C ASP A 48 14.31 -4.56 13.49
N SER A 49 13.86 -5.81 13.29
CA SER A 49 14.06 -6.53 12.03
C SER A 49 13.28 -5.88 10.89
N ILE A 50 12.02 -5.50 11.15
CA ILE A 50 11.16 -4.83 10.18
C ILE A 50 11.71 -3.43 9.88
N HIS A 51 12.07 -2.66 10.91
CA HIS A 51 12.67 -1.33 10.77
C HIS A 51 13.95 -1.37 9.93
N LYS A 52 14.85 -2.32 10.19
CA LYS A 52 16.08 -2.48 9.43
C LYS A 52 15.81 -2.84 7.96
N PHE A 53 14.85 -3.74 7.71
CA PHE A 53 14.45 -4.11 6.35
C PHE A 53 13.91 -2.90 5.58
N VAL A 54 12.92 -2.21 6.14
CA VAL A 54 12.30 -1.02 5.52
C VAL A 54 13.32 0.10 5.30
N SER A 55 14.22 0.32 6.25
CA SER A 55 15.30 1.33 6.10
C SER A 55 16.26 0.99 4.96
N ALA A 56 16.54 -0.28 4.73
CA ALA A 56 17.39 -0.72 3.63
C ALA A 56 16.71 -0.49 2.27
N GLU A 57 15.43 -0.84 2.15
CA GLU A 57 14.64 -0.61 0.93
C GLU A 57 14.60 0.90 0.59
N TRP A 58 14.31 1.76 1.56
CA TRP A 58 14.32 3.21 1.34
C TRP A 58 15.69 3.76 0.95
N ASN A 59 16.78 3.24 1.53
CA ASN A 59 18.13 3.66 1.14
C ASN A 59 18.51 3.21 -0.27
N HIS A 60 17.92 2.11 -0.77
CA HIS A 60 18.10 1.66 -2.14
C HIS A 60 17.37 2.58 -3.13
N GLU A 61 16.12 2.92 -2.85
CA GLU A 61 15.34 3.87 -3.65
C GLU A 61 15.93 5.29 -3.60
N ALA A 62 16.49 5.67 -2.45
CA ALA A 62 17.04 6.99 -2.18
C ALA A 62 18.54 7.16 -2.49
N VAL A 63 19.09 6.41 -3.47
CA VAL A 63 20.45 6.67 -3.99
C VAL A 63 20.65 8.15 -4.38
N ILE A 64 19.56 8.87 -4.64
CA ILE A 64 19.50 10.34 -4.65
C ILE A 64 19.41 10.86 -3.20
N LYS A 65 20.57 11.16 -2.61
CA LYS A 65 20.77 11.84 -1.30
C LYS A 65 19.53 12.59 -0.78
N PHE A 66 18.88 12.01 0.22
CA PHE A 66 18.06 12.66 1.25
C PHE A 66 17.30 13.92 0.79
N ASN A 67 16.44 13.77 -0.21
CA ASN A 67 15.51 14.83 -0.59
C ASN A 67 14.10 14.39 -0.18
N ALA A 68 13.53 15.04 0.83
CA ALA A 68 12.14 14.82 1.26
C ALA A 68 11.16 14.90 0.08
N ALA A 69 11.52 15.64 -0.98
CA ALA A 69 10.78 15.67 -2.23
C ALA A 69 10.63 14.29 -2.90
N ILE A 70 11.67 13.45 -2.92
CA ILE A 70 11.59 12.09 -3.50
C ILE A 70 10.72 11.18 -2.63
N VAL A 71 10.85 11.28 -1.31
CA VAL A 71 9.97 10.54 -0.38
C VAL A 71 8.51 10.90 -0.63
N HIS A 72 8.18 12.19 -0.69
CA HIS A 72 6.82 12.65 -1.01
C HIS A 72 6.37 12.18 -2.41
N LEU A 73 7.26 12.24 -3.40
CA LEU A 73 6.97 11.84 -4.77
C LEU A 73 6.68 10.35 -4.92
N LEU A 74 7.38 9.49 -4.16
CA LEU A 74 7.24 8.04 -4.25
C LEU A 74 6.19 7.48 -3.28
N SER A 75 5.66 8.29 -2.35
CA SER A 75 4.59 7.91 -1.43
C SER A 75 3.23 7.73 -2.13
N SER A 76 3.07 8.27 -3.34
CA SER A 76 1.92 8.03 -4.22
C SER A 76 2.41 7.71 -5.65
N PRO A 77 1.59 7.07 -6.49
CA PRO A 77 0.33 6.37 -6.18
C PRO A 77 0.54 5.20 -5.21
N THR A 78 -0.49 4.85 -4.45
CA THR A 78 -0.43 3.83 -3.38
C THR A 78 -0.71 2.43 -3.92
N GLN A 79 -0.14 1.41 -3.29
CA GLN A 79 -0.46 0.01 -3.59
C GLN A 79 -1.87 -0.32 -3.07
N TRP A 80 -2.70 -0.88 -3.96
CA TRP A 80 -4.10 -1.24 -3.68
C TRP A 80 -4.31 -2.74 -3.56
N ASP A 81 -3.48 -3.54 -4.25
CA ASP A 81 -3.52 -4.99 -4.09
C ASP A 81 -2.96 -5.44 -2.75
N GLU A 82 -3.65 -6.42 -2.19
CA GLU A 82 -3.34 -7.06 -0.93
C GLU A 82 -2.43 -8.27 -1.15
N SER A 83 -2.04 -8.94 -0.06
CA SER A 83 -0.85 -9.78 -0.01
C SER A 83 -0.89 -11.11 -0.77
N ASN A 84 -1.62 -11.31 -1.83
CA ASN A 84 -1.64 -12.55 -2.60
C ASN A 84 -2.10 -12.24 -4.02
N GLY A 85 -1.86 -10.99 -4.42
CA GLY A 85 -2.36 -10.39 -5.64
C GLY A 85 -3.88 -10.19 -5.63
N VAL A 86 -4.59 -10.30 -4.50
CA VAL A 86 -6.04 -10.04 -4.49
C VAL A 86 -6.32 -8.56 -4.21
N TYR A 87 -7.39 -8.02 -4.76
CA TYR A 87 -7.80 -6.64 -4.49
C TYR A 87 -9.32 -6.49 -4.59
N LEU A 88 -9.86 -5.49 -3.90
CA LEU A 88 -11.24 -5.06 -4.08
C LEU A 88 -11.29 -4.22 -5.37
N GLY A 89 -12.01 -4.69 -6.37
CA GLY A 89 -12.22 -4.02 -7.65
C GLY A 89 -13.03 -2.73 -7.50
N PHE A 90 -13.02 -1.93 -8.55
CA PHE A 90 -13.70 -0.63 -8.57
C PHE A 90 -15.23 -0.74 -8.78
N ASP A 91 -15.74 -1.97 -8.82
CA ASP A 91 -17.14 -2.41 -8.85
C ASP A 91 -17.54 -3.18 -7.56
N ASP A 92 -16.72 -3.07 -6.51
CA ASP A 92 -16.84 -3.79 -5.24
C ASP A 92 -16.75 -5.33 -5.34
N GLN A 93 -16.27 -5.88 -6.46
CA GLN A 93 -15.99 -7.32 -6.59
C GLN A 93 -14.53 -7.65 -6.27
N ILE A 94 -14.26 -8.86 -5.77
CA ILE A 94 -12.88 -9.28 -5.46
C ILE A 94 -12.23 -9.85 -6.73
N TYR A 95 -11.07 -9.32 -7.11
CA TYR A 95 -10.29 -9.78 -8.25
C TYR A 95 -8.89 -10.25 -7.84
N THR A 96 -8.26 -10.99 -8.75
CA THR A 96 -6.82 -11.27 -8.72
C THR A 96 -6.11 -10.38 -9.74
N LYS A 97 -5.05 -9.72 -9.30
CA LYS A 97 -4.16 -8.88 -10.09
C LYS A 97 -3.57 -9.71 -11.23
N PRO A 98 -3.57 -9.19 -12.47
CA PRO A 98 -2.92 -9.84 -13.59
C PRO A 98 -1.44 -10.16 -13.32
N ASP A 99 -0.97 -11.32 -13.79
CA ASP A 99 0.41 -11.80 -13.58
C ASP A 99 1.48 -10.85 -14.16
N ASN A 100 1.10 -10.05 -15.16
CA ASN A 100 1.99 -9.09 -15.83
C ASN A 100 2.09 -7.73 -15.11
N MET A 101 1.44 -7.56 -13.97
CA MET A 101 1.50 -6.35 -13.14
C MET A 101 2.22 -6.67 -11.82
N LYS A 102 3.05 -5.75 -11.32
CA LYS A 102 3.63 -5.92 -9.97
C LYS A 102 2.61 -5.54 -8.91
N HIS A 103 1.92 -4.41 -9.10
CA HIS A 103 0.90 -3.88 -8.19
C HIS A 103 -0.31 -3.29 -8.93
N ILE A 104 -1.46 -3.25 -8.26
CA ILE A 104 -2.59 -2.36 -8.60
C ILE A 104 -2.37 -1.06 -7.83
N CYS A 105 -2.56 0.09 -8.48
CA CYS A 105 -2.31 1.40 -7.90
C CYS A 105 -3.58 2.26 -7.80
N THR A 106 -3.73 2.99 -6.69
CA THR A 106 -4.80 3.98 -6.47
C THR A 106 -4.25 5.30 -5.93
N ASP A 107 -5.12 6.19 -5.41
CA ASP A 107 -4.77 7.54 -4.95
C ASP A 107 -4.07 8.37 -6.04
N LEU A 108 -4.59 8.26 -7.26
CA LEU A 108 -4.09 8.95 -8.43
C LEU A 108 -4.64 10.38 -8.44
N SER A 109 -3.87 11.35 -7.92
CA SER A 109 -4.15 12.78 -8.15
C SER A 109 -3.78 13.17 -9.57
N ILE A 110 -4.52 12.66 -10.57
CA ILE A 110 -4.12 12.75 -11.98
C ILE A 110 -4.00 14.20 -12.44
N TRP A 111 -4.86 15.09 -11.93
CA TRP A 111 -4.80 16.51 -12.28
C TRP A 111 -3.42 17.12 -11.99
N ASP A 112 -2.74 16.73 -10.91
CA ASP A 112 -1.38 17.19 -10.62
C ASP A 112 -0.30 16.26 -11.17
N ALA A 113 -0.47 14.95 -10.96
CA ALA A 113 0.56 13.95 -11.20
C ALA A 113 0.99 13.86 -12.67
N HIS A 114 0.09 14.12 -13.62
CA HIS A 114 0.42 14.06 -15.05
C HIS A 114 1.45 15.12 -15.49
N ARG A 115 1.60 16.22 -14.75
CA ARG A 115 2.49 17.33 -15.14
C ARG A 115 3.96 17.01 -14.94
N THR A 116 4.28 16.24 -13.90
CA THR A 116 5.68 15.99 -13.49
C THR A 116 5.89 14.61 -12.89
N GLN A 117 5.03 14.15 -11.98
CA GLN A 117 5.23 12.90 -11.22
C GLN A 117 5.22 11.66 -12.12
N ILE A 118 4.23 11.50 -12.99
CA ILE A 118 4.13 10.32 -13.87
C ILE A 118 5.34 10.27 -14.82
N SER A 119 5.73 11.41 -15.38
CA SER A 119 6.92 11.51 -16.24
C SER A 119 8.20 11.12 -15.49
N PHE A 120 8.37 11.57 -14.25
CA PHE A 120 9.49 11.16 -13.41
C PHE A 120 9.48 9.65 -13.17
N ILE A 121 8.33 9.10 -12.74
CA ILE A 121 8.19 7.66 -12.45
C ILE A 121 8.50 6.84 -13.70
N LEU A 122 8.08 7.27 -14.90
CA LEU A 122 8.40 6.57 -16.15
C LEU A 122 9.90 6.40 -16.39
N PHE A 123 10.71 7.41 -16.06
CA PHE A 123 12.17 7.33 -16.20
C PHE A 123 12.85 6.62 -15.03
N HIS A 124 12.30 6.73 -13.83
CA HIS A 124 12.89 6.19 -12.61
C HIS A 124 12.55 4.70 -12.42
N ASP A 125 11.29 4.34 -12.62
CA ASP A 125 10.74 2.99 -12.49
C ASP A 125 9.65 2.75 -13.56
N SER A 126 10.11 2.33 -14.74
CA SER A 126 9.22 2.02 -15.86
C SER A 126 8.22 0.88 -15.56
N GLN A 127 8.53 -0.02 -14.61
CA GLN A 127 7.61 -1.08 -14.22
C GLN A 127 6.44 -0.48 -13.42
N ARG A 128 6.74 0.38 -12.43
CA ARG A 128 5.71 1.10 -11.68
C ARG A 128 4.87 2.02 -12.57
N ALA A 129 5.47 2.67 -13.55
CA ALA A 129 4.72 3.46 -14.52
C ALA A 129 3.72 2.59 -15.32
N ASN A 130 4.14 1.39 -15.75
CA ASN A 130 3.24 0.45 -16.43
C ASN A 130 2.10 -0.03 -15.52
N ASP A 131 2.38 -0.30 -14.25
CA ASP A 131 1.37 -0.70 -13.28
C ASP A 131 0.34 0.42 -13.04
N ILE A 132 0.80 1.68 -12.94
CA ILE A 132 -0.09 2.85 -12.82
C ILE A 132 -1.03 2.95 -14.03
N ILE A 133 -0.48 2.88 -15.25
CA ILE A 133 -1.28 3.01 -16.48
C ILE A 133 -2.31 1.88 -16.58
N ARG A 134 -1.90 0.63 -16.29
CA ARG A 134 -2.83 -0.51 -16.31
C ARG A 134 -3.86 -0.43 -15.18
N SER A 135 -3.51 0.13 -14.03
CA SER A 135 -4.49 0.38 -12.97
C SER A 135 -5.55 1.39 -13.39
N ILE A 136 -5.17 2.45 -14.14
CA ILE A 136 -6.15 3.37 -14.75
C ILE A 136 -7.08 2.62 -15.70
N MET A 137 -6.56 1.69 -16.51
CA MET A 137 -7.39 0.85 -17.39
C MET A 137 -8.38 -0.01 -16.60
N LEU A 138 -7.93 -0.65 -15.51
CA LEU A 138 -8.81 -1.44 -14.64
C LEU A 138 -9.88 -0.58 -13.96
N ILE A 139 -9.55 0.66 -13.55
CA ILE A 139 -10.53 1.61 -13.01
C ILE A 139 -11.62 1.90 -14.04
N VAL A 140 -11.25 2.10 -15.31
CA VAL A 140 -12.23 2.34 -16.39
C VAL A 140 -13.06 1.10 -16.67
N GLU A 141 -12.42 -0.08 -16.76
CA GLU A 141 -13.08 -1.34 -17.10
C GLU A 141 -14.08 -1.77 -16.02
N GLN A 142 -13.75 -1.58 -14.75
CA GLN A 142 -14.57 -2.00 -13.61
C GLN A 142 -15.50 -0.89 -13.12
N GLY A 143 -14.96 0.32 -12.94
CA GLY A 143 -15.66 1.48 -12.39
C GLY A 143 -16.42 2.32 -13.42
N GLY A 144 -16.15 2.14 -14.71
CA GLY A 144 -16.92 2.73 -15.82
C GLY A 144 -16.55 4.16 -16.24
N ASP A 145 -15.61 4.81 -15.56
CA ASP A 145 -15.09 6.14 -15.94
C ASP A 145 -13.60 6.24 -15.60
N ILE A 146 -12.92 7.22 -16.19
CA ILE A 146 -11.54 7.52 -15.82
C ILE A 146 -11.51 8.09 -14.39
N PRO A 147 -10.45 7.79 -13.60
CA PRO A 147 -10.22 8.46 -12.33
C PRO A 147 -10.07 9.97 -12.54
N LYS A 148 -10.69 10.76 -11.64
CA LYS A 148 -10.78 12.23 -11.71
C LYS A 148 -9.85 12.89 -10.71
#